data_AF-A0A957U7P9-F1
#
_entry.id   AF-A0A957U7P9-F1
#
_cell.length_a   1.000
_cell.length_b   1.000
_cell.length_c   1.000
_cell.angle_alpha   90.00
_cell.angle_beta   90.00
_cell.angle_gamma   90.00
#
_symmetry.space_group_name_H-M   'P 1'
#
loop_
_entity.id
_entity.type
_entity.pdbx_description
1 polymer ?
#
loop_
_entity_poly.entity_id
_entity_poly.type
_entity_poly.pdbx_seq_one_letter_code
_entity_poly.pdbx_strand_id
1 'polypeptide(L)'
;MRQRSTKLITLFLIASLLLTSCSAGVFQGQRGVQLAAQEMAPKPPLEITSNNKPLPGVAAKQYNPPRPPIQPFSVSRTLYPQVAAANGLGALLLPPAPDYIAPLAAPIGPAFNWSQTDNYLLLGTDHRPGWTSWRTDVLMIVGVDRANARVAVFSVPRDLYVQIPGYGWGRINQVDYIGEKASPGGGGPALVSQVLASTLGISTNHWVRIRMDGFIDVVNAVGGVSVHLDCPFYEPIFNLTTNAWDYFALPAGDVWLDGDTAYWFVRLRYRESDIGR
;
A
#
# COMPACT_ATOMS: atom_id res chain seq x y z
N MET A 1 -29.35 -6.15 -49.10
CA MET A 1 -28.26 -7.11 -48.82
C MET A 1 -26.91 -6.37 -48.86
N ARG A 2 -26.36 -5.98 -47.70
CA ARG A 2 -24.94 -5.64 -47.48
C ARG A 2 -24.76 -5.28 -45.99
N GLN A 3 -23.56 -5.50 -45.47
CA GLN A 3 -23.11 -5.32 -44.07
C GLN A 3 -23.30 -6.50 -43.10
N ARG A 4 -22.55 -7.60 -43.33
CA ARG A 4 -22.03 -8.48 -42.25
C ARG A 4 -20.73 -9.13 -42.72
N SER A 5 -19.59 -8.43 -42.73
CA SER A 5 -18.28 -9.09 -42.95
C SER A 5 -17.05 -8.39 -42.35
N THR A 6 -17.18 -7.24 -41.68
CA THR A 6 -16.02 -6.52 -41.12
C THR A 6 -15.60 -6.96 -39.71
N LYS A 7 -16.39 -7.77 -39.01
CA LYS A 7 -16.03 -8.24 -37.65
C LYS A 7 -15.17 -9.51 -37.61
N LEU A 8 -15.04 -10.26 -38.71
CA LEU A 8 -14.28 -11.52 -38.74
C LEU A 8 -12.80 -11.32 -39.09
N ILE A 9 -12.46 -10.24 -39.80
CA ILE A 9 -11.09 -9.95 -40.25
C ILE A 9 -10.24 -9.35 -39.11
N THR A 10 -10.86 -8.61 -38.18
CA THR A 10 -10.16 -8.05 -37.01
C THR A 10 -9.80 -9.10 -35.96
N LEU A 11 -10.54 -10.22 -35.91
CA LEU A 11 -10.29 -11.29 -34.93
C LEU A 11 -9.13 -12.21 -35.34
N PHE A 12 -8.86 -12.34 -36.66
CA PHE A 12 -7.72 -13.12 -37.16
C PHE A 12 -6.37 -12.40 -37.06
N LEU A 13 -6.36 -11.07 -37.05
CA LEU A 13 -5.13 -10.27 -36.90
C LEU A 13 -4.60 -10.25 -35.45
N ILE A 14 -5.46 -10.50 -34.47
CA ILE A 14 -5.07 -10.56 -33.04
C ILE A 14 -4.57 -11.97 -32.67
N ALA A 15 -5.08 -13.02 -33.32
CA ALA A 15 -4.65 -14.41 -33.08
C ALA A 15 -3.27 -14.75 -33.70
N SER A 16 -2.87 -14.07 -34.79
CA SER A 16 -1.57 -14.30 -35.44
C SER A 16 -0.39 -13.62 -34.74
N LEU A 17 -0.63 -12.72 -33.77
CA LEU A 17 0.44 -12.12 -32.96
C LEU A 17 0.87 -12.98 -31.77
N LEU A 18 0.22 -14.12 -31.54
CA LEU A 18 0.46 -15.03 -30.40
C LEU A 18 1.29 -16.28 -30.75
N LEU A 19 1.75 -16.44 -32.00
CA LEU A 19 2.38 -17.69 -32.46
C LEU A 19 3.78 -17.56 -33.09
N THR A 20 4.46 -16.41 -32.95
CA THR A 20 5.88 -16.30 -33.37
C THR A 20 6.76 -15.70 -32.28
N SER A 21 7.41 -16.55 -31.49
CA SER A 21 8.83 -16.39 -31.10
C SER A 21 9.29 -17.52 -30.16
N CYS A 22 9.63 -18.67 -30.75
CA CYS A 22 10.70 -19.48 -30.21
C CYS A 22 12.00 -18.91 -30.77
N SER A 23 12.70 -18.10 -29.97
CA SER A 23 14.05 -17.59 -30.27
C SER A 23 14.70 -17.24 -28.95
N ALA A 24 15.83 -17.90 -28.65
CA ALA A 24 16.69 -17.53 -27.54
C ALA A 24 17.27 -16.15 -27.82
N GLY A 25 16.80 -15.14 -27.08
CA GLY A 25 17.16 -13.74 -27.27
C GLY A 25 16.97 -12.96 -25.98
N VAL A 26 17.88 -12.01 -25.78
CA VAL A 26 18.12 -11.19 -24.59
C VAL A 26 16.84 -10.53 -24.03
N PHE A 27 16.73 -10.54 -22.70
CA PHE A 27 15.62 -10.05 -21.90
C PHE A 27 15.34 -8.55 -22.14
N GLN A 28 14.13 -8.21 -22.60
CA GLN A 28 13.65 -6.85 -22.82
C GLN A 28 12.35 -6.67 -21.99
N GLY A 29 12.44 -5.99 -20.85
CA GLY A 29 11.37 -5.88 -19.84
C GLY A 29 10.15 -5.07 -20.30
N GLN A 30 9.07 -5.74 -20.72
CA GLN A 30 7.90 -5.07 -21.35
C GLN A 30 6.51 -5.57 -20.91
N ARG A 31 6.34 -6.36 -19.83
CA ARG A 31 4.97 -6.72 -19.35
C ARG A 31 4.68 -6.16 -17.96
N GLY A 32 4.25 -4.91 -17.91
CA GLY A 32 3.71 -4.25 -16.72
C GLY A 32 2.67 -3.20 -17.09
N VAL A 33 1.81 -2.86 -16.15
CA VAL A 33 0.77 -1.83 -16.32
C VAL A 33 1.15 -0.64 -15.46
N GLN A 34 1.19 0.54 -16.10
CA GLN A 34 1.24 1.81 -15.39
C GLN A 34 -0.17 2.36 -15.32
N LEU A 35 -0.74 2.39 -14.11
CA LEU A 35 -2.05 2.98 -13.89
C LEU A 35 -1.84 4.48 -13.67
N ALA A 36 -2.09 5.26 -14.73
CA ALA A 36 -2.29 6.68 -14.62
C ALA A 36 -3.77 6.93 -14.34
N ALA A 37 -4.09 7.64 -13.25
CA ALA A 37 -5.40 8.24 -13.07
C ALA A 37 -5.66 9.20 -14.26
N GLN A 38 -6.89 9.21 -14.77
CA GLN A 38 -7.37 10.33 -15.60
C GLN A 38 -7.16 11.63 -14.82
N GLU A 39 -6.86 12.72 -15.52
CA GLU A 39 -6.68 14.05 -14.93
C GLU A 39 -7.95 14.45 -14.17
N MET A 40 -7.99 14.13 -12.88
CA MET A 40 -9.01 14.58 -11.97
C MET A 40 -8.51 15.94 -11.51
N ALA A 41 -9.28 16.99 -11.84
CA ALA A 41 -9.08 18.31 -11.26
C ALA A 41 -8.83 18.17 -9.76
N PRO A 42 -7.90 18.92 -9.15
CA PRO A 42 -7.59 18.80 -7.74
C PRO A 42 -8.90 18.89 -6.94
N LYS A 43 -9.36 17.75 -6.43
CA LYS A 43 -10.57 17.69 -5.63
C LYS A 43 -10.25 18.49 -4.36
N PRO A 44 -11.08 19.49 -4.02
CA PRO A 44 -10.84 20.27 -2.81
C PRO A 44 -10.77 19.32 -1.61
N PRO A 45 -9.85 19.55 -0.65
CA PRO A 45 -9.76 18.72 0.54
C PRO A 45 -11.12 18.60 1.23
N LEU A 46 -11.43 17.39 1.71
CA LEU A 46 -12.72 17.03 2.30
C LEU A 46 -13.24 18.14 3.25
N GLU A 47 -14.29 18.83 2.82
CA GLU A 47 -15.10 19.67 3.68
C GLU A 47 -15.95 18.76 4.56
N ILE A 48 -15.55 18.58 5.83
CA ILE A 48 -16.52 18.19 6.85
C ILE A 48 -17.20 19.49 7.28
N THR A 49 -18.48 19.58 6.93
CA THR A 49 -19.30 20.80 6.95
C THR A 49 -19.28 21.58 8.27
N SER A 50 -19.07 22.90 8.19
CA SER A 50 -19.90 23.91 8.88
C SER A 50 -19.49 25.35 8.51
N ASN A 51 -20.19 25.90 7.50
CA ASN A 51 -20.57 27.31 7.33
C ASN A 51 -19.50 28.39 7.05
N ASN A 52 -19.18 28.52 5.74
CA ASN A 52 -18.60 29.64 4.99
C ASN A 52 -18.55 31.05 5.63
N LYS A 53 -17.35 31.48 6.05
CA LYS A 53 -16.91 32.88 5.88
C LYS A 53 -15.36 33.00 5.91
N PRO A 54 -14.69 33.50 4.85
CA PRO A 54 -13.24 33.70 4.89
C PRO A 54 -12.88 35.12 5.38
N LEU A 55 -11.78 35.25 6.14
CA LEU A 55 -11.08 36.53 6.34
C LEU A 55 -9.54 36.37 6.34
N PRO A 56 -8.79 37.41 5.94
CA PRO A 56 -7.44 37.31 5.41
C PRO A 56 -6.32 37.53 6.44
N GLY A 57 -5.17 36.90 6.18
CA GLY A 57 -3.83 37.31 6.64
C GLY A 57 -3.51 37.12 8.12
N VAL A 58 -2.87 35.98 8.48
CA VAL A 58 -2.13 35.87 9.75
C VAL A 58 -0.90 34.98 9.57
N ALA A 59 0.26 35.52 9.96
CA ALA A 59 1.56 34.85 10.00
C ALA A 59 1.53 33.55 10.83
N ALA A 60 2.35 32.57 10.43
CA ALA A 60 2.48 31.28 11.11
C ALA A 60 2.83 31.45 12.59
N LYS A 61 1.87 31.21 13.49
CA LYS A 61 2.09 31.18 14.94
C LYS A 61 2.91 29.95 15.31
N GLN A 62 3.86 30.13 16.23
CA GLN A 62 4.59 29.05 16.89
C GLN A 62 3.59 28.05 17.50
N TYR A 63 3.69 26.80 17.08
CA TYR A 63 2.75 25.74 17.44
C TYR A 63 3.21 25.00 18.70
N ASN A 64 2.29 24.90 19.65
CA ASN A 64 2.37 24.00 20.78
C ASN A 64 1.26 22.96 20.55
N PRO A 65 1.56 21.66 20.34
CA PRO A 65 0.55 20.70 19.93
C PRO A 65 -0.58 20.60 20.96
N PRO A 66 -1.86 20.59 20.51
CA PRO A 66 -2.98 20.25 21.38
C PRO A 66 -2.68 18.91 22.05
N ARG A 67 -2.96 18.83 23.35
CA ARG A 67 -2.91 17.55 24.05
C ARG A 67 -3.93 16.63 23.35
N PRO A 68 -3.57 15.39 23.00
CA PRO A 68 -4.53 14.47 22.40
C PRO A 68 -5.77 14.39 23.30
N PRO A 69 -6.97 14.13 22.75
CA PRO A 69 -8.16 13.85 23.55
C PRO A 69 -7.98 12.51 24.27
N ILE A 70 -7.11 12.47 25.29
CA ILE A 70 -6.99 11.39 26.23
C ILE A 70 -8.02 11.69 27.32
N GLN A 71 -9.20 11.08 27.24
CA GLN A 71 -9.84 10.65 28.48
C GLN A 71 -8.87 9.64 29.10
N PRO A 72 -8.34 9.85 30.31
CA PRO A 72 -7.44 8.87 30.92
C PRO A 72 -8.21 7.56 31.03
N PHE A 73 -7.82 6.56 30.24
CA PHE A 73 -8.20 5.20 30.57
C PHE A 73 -7.56 4.92 31.92
N SER A 74 -8.40 4.86 32.95
CA SER A 74 -7.98 4.36 34.24
C SER A 74 -7.65 2.89 34.00
N VAL A 75 -6.37 2.55 33.98
CA VAL A 75 -5.97 1.15 34.16
C VAL A 75 -6.32 0.82 35.60
N SER A 76 -7.56 0.37 35.82
CA SER A 76 -7.91 -0.30 37.06
C SER A 76 -7.01 -1.53 37.13
N ARG A 77 -5.91 -1.38 37.87
CA ARG A 77 -5.06 -2.48 38.28
C ARG A 77 -5.85 -3.31 39.28
N THR A 78 -6.81 -4.08 38.81
CA THR A 78 -7.39 -5.16 39.60
C THR A 78 -6.47 -6.35 39.46
N LEU A 79 -5.67 -6.50 40.52
CA LEU A 79 -4.99 -7.70 40.97
C LEU A 79 -5.62 -8.98 40.42
N TYR A 80 -4.79 -9.89 39.92
CA TYR A 80 -5.10 -11.31 39.84
C TYR A 80 -5.84 -11.72 41.12
N PRO A 81 -7.09 -12.19 41.06
CA PRO A 81 -7.69 -12.85 42.19
C PRO A 81 -6.90 -14.14 42.41
N GLN A 82 -6.26 -14.27 43.57
CA GLN A 82 -5.91 -15.57 44.11
C GLN A 82 -7.20 -16.39 44.15
N VAL A 83 -7.15 -17.60 43.58
CA VAL A 83 -8.26 -18.53 43.58
C VAL A 83 -8.54 -18.94 45.03
N ALA A 84 -9.56 -18.33 45.64
CA ALA A 84 -10.18 -18.84 46.85
C ALA A 84 -11.42 -19.63 46.44
N ALA A 85 -11.39 -20.92 46.75
CA ALA A 85 -12.44 -21.88 46.43
C ALA A 85 -13.76 -21.54 47.13
N ALA A 86 -14.85 -21.73 46.37
CA ALA A 86 -16.22 -22.12 46.73
C ALA A 86 -16.87 -21.54 48.02
N ASN A 87 -18.01 -20.88 47.85
CA ASN A 87 -19.34 -21.40 48.26
C ASN A 87 -20.42 -20.32 48.09
N GLY A 88 -21.51 -20.64 47.40
CA GLY A 88 -22.78 -19.92 47.52
C GLY A 88 -23.29 -19.20 46.27
N LEU A 89 -24.25 -19.86 45.61
CA LEU A 89 -25.43 -19.32 44.90
C LEU A 89 -25.25 -18.07 44.00
N GLY A 90 -25.27 -18.31 42.68
CA GLY A 90 -25.65 -17.31 41.69
C GLY A 90 -24.51 -16.70 40.86
N ALA A 91 -23.63 -17.51 40.29
CA ALA A 91 -22.73 -17.04 39.24
C ALA A 91 -23.54 -16.87 37.94
N LEU A 92 -23.83 -15.62 37.57
CA LEU A 92 -24.19 -15.27 36.20
C LEU A 92 -23.03 -15.75 35.31
N LEU A 93 -23.29 -16.78 34.50
CA LEU A 93 -22.33 -17.29 33.52
C LEU A 93 -22.09 -16.15 32.52
N LEU A 94 -21.01 -15.40 32.72
CA LEU A 94 -20.45 -14.58 31.66
C LEU A 94 -20.13 -15.53 30.50
N PRO A 95 -20.53 -15.20 29.26
CA PRO A 95 -20.08 -16.00 28.12
C PRO A 95 -18.55 -16.05 28.16
N PRO A 96 -17.93 -17.22 27.90
CA PRO A 96 -16.48 -17.29 27.82
C PRO A 96 -16.00 -16.24 26.82
N ALA A 97 -14.93 -15.53 27.19
CA ALA A 97 -14.27 -14.61 26.25
C ALA A 97 -14.05 -15.35 24.92
N PRO A 98 -14.36 -14.74 23.77
CA PRO A 98 -14.16 -15.40 22.49
C PRO A 98 -12.72 -15.89 22.42
N ASP A 99 -12.56 -17.19 22.19
CA ASP A 99 -11.25 -17.82 22.10
C ASP A 99 -10.40 -17.04 21.10
N TYR A 100 -9.25 -16.57 21.58
CA TYR A 100 -8.25 -15.92 20.75
C TYR A 100 -8.05 -16.71 19.47
N ILE A 101 -8.13 -15.99 18.35
CA ILE A 101 -7.89 -16.43 16.97
C ILE A 101 -6.93 -17.62 16.96
N ALA A 102 -7.41 -18.79 16.53
CA ALA A 102 -6.56 -19.95 16.34
C ALA A 102 -5.29 -19.50 15.60
N PRO A 103 -4.08 -19.87 16.08
CA PRO A 103 -2.85 -19.44 15.43
C PRO A 103 -2.99 -19.74 13.94
N LEU A 104 -2.81 -18.70 13.11
CA LEU A 104 -2.93 -18.79 11.66
C LEU A 104 -2.20 -20.07 11.25
N ALA A 105 -2.94 -21.03 10.67
CA ALA A 105 -2.40 -22.37 10.43
C ALA A 105 -1.05 -22.22 9.75
N ALA A 106 0.00 -22.80 10.36
CA ALA A 106 1.35 -22.70 9.81
C ALA A 106 1.27 -23.12 8.33
N PRO A 107 1.84 -22.33 7.40
CA PRO A 107 1.67 -22.55 5.98
C PRO A 107 2.03 -24.00 5.66
N ILE A 108 1.03 -24.75 5.21
CA ILE A 108 1.14 -26.18 4.96
C ILE A 108 2.02 -26.35 3.72
N GLY A 109 3.14 -27.07 3.84
CA GLY A 109 4.03 -27.37 2.72
C GLY A 109 5.50 -26.94 2.93
N PRO A 110 6.35 -27.11 1.89
CA PRO A 110 7.75 -26.71 1.95
C PRO A 110 7.90 -25.19 2.13
N ALA A 111 9.07 -24.72 2.56
CA ALA A 111 9.34 -23.27 2.63
C ALA A 111 8.99 -22.55 1.31
N PHE A 112 8.57 -21.29 1.40
CA PHE A 112 8.23 -20.51 0.21
C PHE A 112 9.47 -20.29 -0.65
N ASN A 113 9.44 -20.79 -1.89
CA ASN A 113 10.58 -20.72 -2.79
C ASN A 113 10.33 -19.70 -3.91
N TRP A 114 10.87 -18.49 -3.74
CA TRP A 114 10.73 -17.38 -4.69
C TRP A 114 11.24 -17.68 -6.11
N SER A 115 12.07 -18.70 -6.32
CA SER A 115 12.55 -19.09 -7.66
C SER A 115 11.55 -19.92 -8.46
N GLN A 116 10.52 -20.47 -7.81
CA GLN A 116 9.50 -21.34 -8.41
C GLN A 116 8.11 -20.70 -8.41
N THR A 117 8.04 -19.39 -8.22
CA THR A 117 6.80 -18.63 -8.09
C THR A 117 6.73 -17.52 -9.13
N ASP A 118 5.50 -17.12 -9.48
CA ASP A 118 5.30 -15.92 -10.28
C ASP A 118 5.39 -14.70 -9.37
N ASN A 119 6.44 -13.91 -9.54
CA ASN A 119 6.73 -12.77 -8.68
C ASN A 119 6.35 -11.46 -9.36
N TYR A 120 5.47 -10.70 -8.71
CA TYR A 120 4.99 -9.40 -9.12
C TYR A 120 5.61 -8.32 -8.23
N LEU A 121 6.25 -7.33 -8.86
CA LEU A 121 6.77 -6.15 -8.20
C LEU A 121 5.69 -5.06 -8.14
N LEU A 122 5.29 -4.67 -6.93
CA LEU A 122 4.37 -3.57 -6.71
C LEU A 122 5.16 -2.34 -6.26
N LEU A 123 4.96 -1.23 -6.96
CA LEU A 123 5.65 0.04 -6.75
C LEU A 123 4.62 1.13 -6.50
N GLY A 124 4.68 1.77 -5.33
CA GLY A 124 3.92 2.97 -5.01
C GLY A 124 4.82 4.20 -5.06
N THR A 125 4.59 5.11 -6.00
CA THR A 125 5.43 6.30 -6.19
C THR A 125 4.75 7.57 -5.71
N ASP A 126 5.54 8.47 -5.12
CA ASP A 126 5.10 9.82 -4.75
C ASP A 126 5.12 10.80 -5.94
N HIS A 127 5.17 10.28 -7.17
CA HIS A 127 5.26 11.10 -8.39
C HIS A 127 4.03 11.99 -8.54
N ARG A 128 4.26 13.29 -8.69
CA ARG A 128 3.21 14.31 -8.81
C ARG A 128 3.24 14.96 -10.18
N PRO A 129 2.09 15.44 -10.68
CA PRO A 129 2.06 16.29 -11.88
C PRO A 129 3.04 17.47 -11.76
N GLY A 130 3.84 17.69 -12.81
CA GLY A 130 4.85 18.76 -12.87
C GLY A 130 6.18 18.44 -12.18
N TRP A 131 6.32 17.29 -11.50
CA TRP A 131 7.59 16.87 -10.90
C TRP A 131 8.39 16.01 -11.88
N THR A 132 9.69 16.29 -11.98
CA THR A 132 10.63 15.57 -12.86
C THR A 132 11.29 14.38 -12.19
N SER A 133 11.12 14.22 -10.88
CA SER A 133 11.67 13.13 -10.09
C SER A 133 10.66 12.63 -9.07
N TRP A 134 10.83 11.39 -8.63
CA TRP A 134 9.98 10.76 -7.63
C TRP A 134 10.78 9.75 -6.80
N ARG A 135 10.16 9.31 -5.71
CA ARG A 135 10.58 8.21 -4.85
C ARG A 135 9.52 7.12 -4.86
N THR A 136 9.98 5.89 -4.71
CA THR A 136 9.11 4.75 -4.50
C THR A 136 9.03 4.49 -3.00
N ASP A 137 7.91 4.89 -2.39
CA ASP A 137 7.70 4.74 -0.95
C ASP A 137 7.22 3.34 -0.59
N VAL A 138 6.54 2.66 -1.52
CA VAL A 138 6.06 1.28 -1.37
C VAL A 138 6.77 0.38 -2.36
N LEU A 139 7.55 -0.57 -1.88
CA LEU A 139 8.12 -1.65 -2.68
C LEU A 139 7.66 -2.97 -2.07
N MET A 140 6.84 -3.72 -2.79
CA MET A 140 6.40 -5.04 -2.35
C MET A 140 6.63 -6.08 -3.44
N ILE A 141 7.01 -7.29 -3.05
CA ILE A 141 7.08 -8.45 -3.93
C ILE A 141 5.91 -9.36 -3.55
N VAL A 142 5.05 -9.65 -4.51
CA VAL A 142 3.96 -10.62 -4.37
C VAL A 142 4.34 -11.88 -5.14
N GLY A 143 4.63 -12.95 -4.42
CA GLY A 143 4.93 -14.26 -4.99
C GLY A 143 3.67 -15.13 -5.00
N VAL A 144 3.30 -15.63 -6.17
CA VAL A 144 2.17 -16.54 -6.35
C VAL A 144 2.70 -17.96 -6.60
N ASP A 145 2.52 -18.83 -5.62
CA ASP A 145 2.86 -20.26 -5.70
C ASP A 145 1.60 -21.04 -6.07
N ARG A 146 1.40 -21.23 -7.39
CA ARG A 146 0.23 -21.95 -7.91
C ARG A 146 0.25 -23.43 -7.58
N ALA A 147 1.44 -24.03 -7.40
CA ALA A 147 1.57 -25.45 -7.10
C ALA A 147 1.05 -25.79 -5.71
N ASN A 148 1.28 -24.89 -4.74
CA ASN A 148 0.83 -25.06 -3.35
C ASN A 148 -0.35 -24.15 -2.98
N ALA A 149 -1.00 -23.51 -3.96
CA ALA A 149 -2.16 -22.63 -3.79
C ALA A 149 -1.98 -21.57 -2.68
N ARG A 150 -0.82 -20.89 -2.67
CA ARG A 150 -0.49 -19.90 -1.65
C ARG A 150 0.14 -18.64 -2.25
N VAL A 151 0.04 -17.55 -1.51
CA VAL A 151 0.63 -16.26 -1.86
C VAL A 151 1.50 -15.79 -0.71
N ALA A 152 2.67 -15.25 -1.02
CA ALA A 152 3.52 -14.55 -0.06
C ALA A 152 3.68 -13.09 -0.50
N VAL A 153 3.63 -12.19 0.46
CA VAL A 153 3.92 -10.76 0.25
C VAL A 153 5.15 -10.42 1.07
N PHE A 154 6.13 -9.79 0.43
CA PHE A 154 7.34 -9.32 1.08
C PHE A 154 7.49 -7.81 0.85
N SER A 155 7.38 -7.04 1.93
CA SER A 155 7.61 -5.60 1.90
C SER A 155 9.11 -5.32 1.97
N VAL A 156 9.62 -4.57 1.01
CA VAL A 156 11.02 -4.15 0.96
C VAL A 156 11.12 -2.75 1.59
N PRO A 157 11.90 -2.59 2.67
CA PRO A 157 12.08 -1.28 3.29
C PRO A 157 12.64 -0.27 2.29
N ARG A 158 11.99 0.87 2.11
CA ARG A 158 12.33 1.84 1.05
C ARG A 158 13.73 2.45 1.21
N ASP A 159 14.24 2.44 2.44
CA ASP A 159 15.57 2.94 2.81
C ASP A 159 16.66 1.86 2.78
N LEU A 160 16.35 0.64 2.30
CA LEU A 160 17.34 -0.43 2.11
C LEU A 160 18.50 0.08 1.25
N TYR A 161 19.72 0.00 1.81
CA TYR A 161 20.93 0.47 1.15
C TYR A 161 21.53 -0.65 0.29
N VAL A 162 21.57 -0.43 -1.01
CA VAL A 162 21.84 -1.44 -2.03
C VAL A 162 22.86 -0.94 -3.04
N GLN A 163 23.54 -1.87 -3.71
CA GLN A 163 24.37 -1.55 -4.86
C GLN A 163 23.47 -1.46 -6.10
N ILE A 164 23.50 -0.31 -6.77
CA ILE A 164 22.72 -0.02 -7.97
C ILE A 164 23.66 -0.17 -9.19
N PRO A 165 23.44 -1.16 -10.08
CA PRO A 165 24.30 -1.41 -11.22
C PRO A 165 24.49 -0.15 -12.10
N GLY A 166 25.73 0.30 -12.27
CA GLY A 166 26.06 1.51 -13.05
C GLY A 166 25.91 2.84 -12.30
N TYR A 167 25.39 2.85 -11.06
CA TYR A 167 25.12 4.08 -10.29
C TYR A 167 25.73 4.10 -8.88
N GLY A 168 26.38 3.01 -8.45
CA GLY A 168 27.02 2.92 -7.14
C GLY A 168 26.04 2.57 -6.02
N TRP A 169 26.39 2.87 -4.77
CA TRP A 169 25.55 2.55 -3.61
C TRP A 169 24.49 3.63 -3.37
N GLY A 170 23.27 3.21 -3.00
CA GLY A 170 22.18 4.13 -2.72
C GLY A 170 20.99 3.44 -2.05
N ARG A 171 19.97 4.23 -1.68
CA ARG A 171 18.72 3.68 -1.14
C ARG A 171 17.86 3.12 -2.27
N ILE A 172 17.12 2.05 -2.02
CA ILE A 172 16.33 1.39 -3.07
C ILE A 172 15.19 2.28 -3.63
N ASN A 173 14.66 3.22 -2.82
CA ASN A 173 13.55 4.10 -3.23
C ASN A 173 13.83 5.06 -4.41
N GLN A 174 15.09 5.25 -4.82
CA GLN A 174 15.46 6.02 -6.02
C GLN A 174 15.63 5.17 -7.28
N VAL A 175 15.72 3.84 -7.14
CA VAL A 175 16.13 2.96 -8.23
C VAL A 175 15.13 3.00 -9.38
N ASP A 176 13.83 3.01 -9.07
CA ASP A 176 12.76 3.15 -10.08
C ASP A 176 12.94 4.43 -10.91
N TYR A 177 13.12 5.58 -10.26
CA TYR A 177 13.33 6.84 -10.97
C TYR A 177 14.60 6.84 -11.83
N ILE A 178 15.72 6.33 -11.28
CA ILE A 178 17.00 6.24 -12.00
C ILE A 178 16.86 5.40 -13.27
N GLY A 179 16.27 4.21 -13.15
CA GLY A 179 16.05 3.30 -14.27
C GLY A 179 15.09 3.87 -15.30
N GLU A 180 14.00 4.53 -14.86
CA GLU A 180 13.02 5.11 -15.76
C GLU A 180 13.60 6.28 -16.55
N LYS A 181 14.43 7.10 -15.90
CA LYS A 181 15.15 8.19 -16.57
C LYS A 181 16.10 7.68 -17.64
N ALA A 182 16.75 6.54 -17.41
CA ALA A 182 17.68 5.93 -18.36
C ALA A 182 16.96 5.21 -19.51
N SER A 183 15.83 4.56 -19.23
CA SER A 183 15.04 3.81 -20.20
C SER A 183 13.54 3.95 -19.90
N PRO A 184 12.86 4.94 -20.52
CA PRO A 184 11.43 5.17 -20.30
C PRO A 184 10.56 4.00 -20.77
N GLY A 185 9.43 3.79 -20.10
CA GLY A 185 8.45 2.76 -20.45
C GLY A 185 8.69 1.40 -19.75
N GLY A 186 9.46 1.38 -18.66
CA GLY A 186 9.70 0.16 -17.88
C GLY A 186 11.13 -0.05 -17.37
N GLY A 187 12.07 0.84 -17.69
CA GLY A 187 13.45 0.77 -17.20
C GLY A 187 13.57 0.91 -15.69
N GLY A 188 12.66 1.65 -15.05
CA GLY A 188 12.62 1.80 -13.59
C GLY A 188 12.36 0.48 -12.88
N PRO A 189 11.20 -0.16 -13.11
CA PRO A 189 10.88 -1.45 -12.53
C PRO A 189 11.87 -2.55 -12.92
N ALA A 190 12.42 -2.51 -14.14
CA ALA A 190 13.45 -3.45 -14.58
C ALA A 190 14.74 -3.32 -13.75
N LEU A 191 15.21 -2.10 -13.49
CA LEU A 191 16.38 -1.86 -12.65
C LEU A 191 16.12 -2.25 -11.19
N VAL A 192 14.91 -1.99 -10.67
CA VAL A 192 14.51 -2.46 -9.32
C VAL A 192 14.56 -3.98 -9.25
N SER A 193 13.99 -4.68 -10.24
CA SER A 193 14.03 -6.16 -10.32
C SER A 193 15.46 -6.69 -10.32
N GLN A 194 16.36 -6.05 -11.08
CA GLN A 194 17.78 -6.43 -11.12
C GLN A 194 18.46 -6.26 -9.74
N VAL A 195 18.21 -5.14 -9.07
CA VAL A 195 18.74 -4.86 -7.72
C VAL A 195 18.19 -5.86 -6.68
N LEU A 196 16.91 -6.20 -6.76
CA LEU A 196 16.30 -7.21 -5.87
C LEU A 196 16.88 -8.60 -6.13
N ALA A 197 17.11 -8.97 -7.39
CA ALA A 197 17.72 -10.23 -7.74
C ALA A 197 19.16 -10.35 -7.22
N SER A 198 19.97 -9.30 -7.34
CA SER A 198 21.36 -9.31 -6.85
C SER A 198 21.47 -9.20 -5.33
N THR A 199 20.55 -8.50 -4.67
CA THR A 199 20.60 -8.24 -3.22
C THR A 199 19.92 -9.35 -2.41
N LEU A 200 18.76 -9.83 -2.87
CA LEU A 200 17.89 -10.74 -2.13
C LEU A 200 17.72 -12.10 -2.81
N GLY A 201 18.23 -12.29 -4.03
CA GLY A 201 18.02 -13.52 -4.80
C GLY A 201 16.60 -13.66 -5.35
N ILE A 202 15.78 -12.61 -5.30
CA ILE A 202 14.38 -12.63 -5.73
C ILE A 202 14.27 -11.88 -7.06
N SER A 203 13.96 -12.61 -8.14
CA SER A 203 13.67 -12.02 -9.44
C SER A 203 12.18 -11.74 -9.59
N THR A 204 11.81 -10.61 -10.18
CA THR A 204 10.41 -10.26 -10.46
C THR A 204 10.16 -10.22 -11.96
N ASN A 205 9.07 -10.86 -12.39
CA ASN A 205 8.74 -11.11 -13.80
C ASN A 205 7.68 -10.14 -14.32
N HIS A 206 6.93 -9.54 -13.40
CA HIS A 206 5.84 -8.62 -13.65
C HIS A 206 5.95 -7.42 -12.73
N TRP A 207 5.40 -6.29 -13.14
CA TRP A 207 5.35 -5.12 -12.28
C TRP A 207 4.06 -4.33 -12.45
N VAL A 208 3.66 -3.68 -11.36
CA VAL A 208 2.59 -2.69 -11.31
C VAL A 208 3.17 -1.46 -10.62
N ARG A 209 3.08 -0.31 -11.28
CA ARG A 209 3.48 0.97 -10.72
C ARG A 209 2.26 1.86 -10.59
N ILE A 210 1.94 2.23 -9.35
CA ILE A 210 0.80 3.05 -8.98
C ILE A 210 1.34 4.36 -8.42
N ARG A 211 0.82 5.47 -8.91
CA ARG A 211 1.04 6.78 -8.30
C ARG A 211 0.07 6.97 -7.13
N MET A 212 0.43 7.83 -6.20
CA MET A 212 -0.40 8.15 -5.04
C MET A 212 -1.84 8.60 -5.36
N ASP A 213 -2.07 9.30 -6.49
CA ASP A 213 -3.41 9.65 -6.98
C ASP A 213 -4.19 8.42 -7.45
N GLY A 214 -3.54 7.52 -8.21
CA GLY A 214 -4.15 6.28 -8.69
C GLY A 214 -4.53 5.29 -7.58
N PHE A 215 -3.93 5.39 -6.38
CA PHE A 215 -4.30 4.55 -5.24
C PHE A 215 -5.75 4.79 -4.81
N ILE A 216 -6.18 6.06 -4.77
CA ILE A 216 -7.54 6.45 -4.39
C ILE A 216 -8.54 5.81 -5.37
N ASP A 217 -8.26 5.87 -6.67
CA ASP A 217 -9.10 5.29 -7.71
C ASP A 217 -9.21 3.77 -7.58
N VAL A 218 -8.11 3.08 -7.29
CA VAL A 218 -8.10 1.63 -7.10
C VAL A 218 -8.98 1.23 -5.90
N VAL A 219 -8.84 1.91 -4.77
CA VAL A 219 -9.65 1.63 -3.57
C VAL A 219 -11.13 1.89 -3.84
N ASN A 220 -11.46 3.00 -4.50
CA ASN A 220 -12.84 3.31 -4.85
C ASN A 220 -13.42 2.30 -5.85
N ALA A 221 -12.63 1.85 -6.82
CA ALA A 221 -13.06 0.87 -7.83
C ALA A 221 -13.40 -0.50 -7.23
N VAL A 222 -12.76 -0.88 -6.11
CA VAL A 222 -13.09 -2.12 -5.38
C VAL A 222 -14.18 -1.94 -4.32
N GLY A 223 -14.73 -0.73 -4.16
CA GLY A 223 -15.80 -0.43 -3.21
C GLY A 223 -15.32 -0.12 -1.79
N GLY A 224 -14.08 0.38 -1.64
CA GLY A 224 -13.45 0.63 -0.34
C GLY A 224 -12.80 -0.60 0.27
N VAL A 225 -12.17 -0.43 1.43
CA VAL A 225 -11.49 -1.49 2.18
C VAL A 225 -11.90 -1.48 3.65
N SER A 226 -11.96 -2.64 4.30
CA SER A 226 -12.20 -2.72 5.75
C SER A 226 -10.92 -3.09 6.47
N VAL A 227 -10.62 -2.38 7.57
CA VAL A 227 -9.43 -2.58 8.40
C VAL A 227 -9.87 -2.73 9.85
N HIS A 228 -9.30 -3.71 10.57
CA HIS A 228 -9.48 -3.84 12.00
C HIS A 228 -8.37 -3.08 12.74
N LEU A 229 -8.74 -2.18 13.65
CA LEU A 229 -7.81 -1.41 14.47
C LEU A 229 -7.94 -1.82 15.94
N ASP A 230 -6.88 -2.42 16.51
CA ASP A 230 -6.87 -2.82 17.94
C ASP A 230 -7.00 -1.61 18.90
N CYS A 231 -6.60 -0.42 18.44
CA CYS A 231 -6.71 0.82 19.18
C CYS A 231 -7.03 2.00 18.23
N PRO A 232 -7.57 3.12 18.74
CA PRO A 232 -7.85 4.28 17.90
C PRO A 232 -6.57 4.79 17.23
N PHE A 233 -6.63 4.98 15.92
CA PHE A 233 -5.55 5.58 15.16
C PHE A 233 -5.73 7.10 15.15
N TYR A 234 -4.69 7.86 15.46
CA TYR A 234 -4.75 9.32 15.32
C TYR A 234 -3.36 9.91 15.08
N GLU A 235 -3.24 10.78 14.08
CA GLU A 235 -1.99 11.49 13.77
C GLU A 235 -2.24 12.95 13.39
N PRO A 236 -1.30 13.86 13.73
CA PRO A 236 -1.39 15.24 13.30
C PRO A 236 -1.20 15.33 11.78
N ILE A 237 -2.08 16.07 11.12
CA ILE A 237 -1.99 16.41 9.69
C ILE A 237 -1.94 17.91 9.52
N PHE A 238 -1.29 18.38 8.46
CA PHE A 238 -1.34 19.79 8.10
C PHE A 238 -2.40 19.99 7.01
N ASN A 239 -3.48 20.68 7.37
CA ASN A 239 -4.57 20.97 6.44
C ASN A 239 -4.18 22.19 5.60
N LEU A 240 -3.90 21.95 4.32
CA LEU A 240 -3.47 22.99 3.38
C LEU A 240 -4.58 24.01 3.07
N THR A 241 -5.85 23.64 3.22
CA THR A 241 -7.00 24.54 3.00
C THR A 241 -7.13 25.54 4.13
N THR A 242 -7.08 25.07 5.38
CA THR A 242 -7.22 25.92 6.56
C THR A 242 -5.88 26.53 6.99
N ASN A 243 -4.76 26.09 6.38
CA ASN A 243 -3.40 26.43 6.75
C ASN A 243 -3.13 26.22 8.25
N ALA A 244 -3.69 25.15 8.81
CA ALA A 244 -3.65 24.82 10.22
C ALA A 244 -3.36 23.34 10.44
N TRP A 245 -2.80 23.02 11.61
CA TRP A 245 -2.67 21.64 12.06
C TRP A 245 -4.04 21.11 12.48
N ASP A 246 -4.31 19.88 12.08
CA ASP A 246 -5.53 19.11 12.37
C ASP A 246 -5.14 17.68 12.74
N TYR A 247 -6.12 16.80 12.97
CA TYR A 247 -5.90 15.38 13.23
C TYR A 247 -6.66 14.52 12.24
N PHE A 248 -5.97 13.55 11.67
CA PHE A 248 -6.61 12.38 11.08
C PHE A 248 -6.85 11.37 12.20
N ALA A 249 -8.08 10.87 12.35
CA ALA A 249 -8.42 9.92 13.39
C ALA A 249 -9.38 8.83 12.89
N LEU A 250 -9.14 7.59 13.31
CA LEU A 250 -10.02 6.44 13.10
C LEU A 250 -10.31 5.78 14.46
N PRO A 251 -11.55 5.31 14.70
CA PRO A 251 -11.89 4.60 15.92
C PRO A 251 -11.22 3.21 15.96
N ALA A 252 -11.16 2.60 17.14
CA ALA A 252 -10.84 1.17 17.25
C ALA A 252 -11.98 0.30 16.71
N GLY A 253 -11.66 -0.94 16.35
CA GLY A 253 -12.58 -1.93 15.77
C GLY A 253 -12.52 -1.97 14.25
N ASP A 254 -13.56 -2.52 13.63
CA ASP A 254 -13.67 -2.61 12.18
C ASP A 254 -14.07 -1.26 11.58
N VAL A 255 -13.19 -0.72 10.74
CA VAL A 255 -13.37 0.58 10.07
C VAL A 255 -13.37 0.36 8.56
N TRP A 256 -14.40 0.86 7.90
CA TRP A 256 -14.46 0.92 6.44
C TRP A 256 -13.80 2.22 5.94
N LEU A 257 -12.90 2.11 4.98
CA LEU A 257 -12.12 3.19 4.40
C LEU A 257 -12.46 3.32 2.91
N ASP A 258 -12.93 4.49 2.51
CA ASP A 258 -12.95 4.90 1.11
C ASP A 258 -11.53 5.25 0.62
N GLY A 259 -11.38 5.56 -0.67
CA GLY A 259 -10.07 5.86 -1.24
C GLY A 259 -9.37 7.06 -0.58
N ASP A 260 -10.11 8.11 -0.23
CA ASP A 260 -9.56 9.31 0.42
C ASP A 260 -9.07 8.99 1.85
N THR A 261 -9.85 8.24 2.63
CA THR A 261 -9.51 7.84 4.00
C THR A 261 -8.37 6.81 4.02
N ALA A 262 -8.42 5.82 3.13
CA ALA A 262 -7.36 4.82 2.97
C ALA A 262 -6.04 5.48 2.58
N TYR A 263 -6.08 6.49 1.71
CA TYR A 263 -4.91 7.24 1.29
C TYR A 263 -4.20 7.92 2.47
N TRP A 264 -4.96 8.54 3.37
CA TRP A 264 -4.38 9.12 4.58
C TRP A 264 -3.85 8.04 5.51
N PHE A 265 -4.62 6.98 5.73
CA PHE A 265 -4.24 5.87 6.61
C PHE A 265 -2.88 5.27 6.23
N VAL A 266 -2.64 4.94 4.96
CA VAL A 266 -1.39 4.27 4.52
C VAL A 266 -0.17 5.20 4.40
N ARG A 267 -0.33 6.51 4.58
CA ARG A 267 0.76 7.49 4.42
C ARG A 267 1.29 8.06 5.73
N LEU A 268 0.49 7.95 6.78
CA LEU A 268 0.79 8.47 8.09
C LEU A 268 1.85 7.59 8.78
N ARG A 269 2.73 8.24 9.56
CA ARG A 269 4.01 7.68 10.02
C ARG A 269 4.56 8.36 11.27
N TYR A 270 3.77 9.22 11.91
CA TYR A 270 4.23 9.99 13.06
C TYR A 270 4.34 9.11 14.31
N ARG A 271 3.45 8.12 14.45
CA ARG A 271 3.45 7.20 15.59
C ARG A 271 4.20 5.90 15.31
N GLU A 272 4.37 5.54 14.05
CA GLU A 272 4.99 4.28 13.63
C GLU A 272 6.20 4.48 12.71
N SER A 273 7.08 3.48 12.65
CA SER A 273 8.21 3.48 11.71
C SER A 273 7.77 3.04 10.31
N ASP A 274 8.65 3.13 9.30
CA ASP A 274 8.39 2.64 7.93
C ASP A 274 8.02 1.14 7.87
N ILE A 275 8.25 0.39 8.96
CA ILE A 275 7.91 -1.02 9.11
C ILE A 275 6.48 -1.23 9.65
N GLY A 276 5.95 -0.28 10.45
CA GLY A 276 4.59 -0.35 10.98
C GLY A 276 3.52 0.12 9.98
N ARG A 277 3.95 0.94 9.01
CA ARG A 277 3.11 1.45 7.91
C ARG A 277 2.68 0.37 6.91
#